data_AF-A0A1D1W9E5-F1
#
_entry.id   AF-A0A1D1W9E5-F1
#
_cell.length_a   1.000
_cell.length_b   1.000
_cell.length_c   1.000
_cell.angle_alpha   90.00
_cell.angle_beta   90.00
_cell.angle_gamma   90.00
#
_symmetry.space_group_name_H-M   'P 1'
#
loop_
_entity.id
_entity.type
_entity.pdbx_description
1 polymer ?
#
loop_
_entity_poly.entity_id
_entity_poly.type
_entity_poly.pdbx_seq_one_letter_code
_entity_poly.pdbx_strand_id
1 'polypeptide(L)'
;MPTIITGGIRTSSYSFLHTKQISYSTAKVYLSGINNNFVEQGQESLLKHPDIARSLQGFKRLHPTPKDRRLPITLTTLRHMKQRLTSEPLISPLDKALFWSACTLAYSGYLRASEFTARRGPASHTLQFRD
;
A
#
# COMPACT_ATOMS: atom_id res chain seq x y z
N MET A 1 -14.07 -36.72 -42.73
CA MET A 1 -15.19 -36.02 -42.07
C MET A 1 -14.64 -35.25 -40.86
N PRO A 2 -14.99 -33.96 -40.70
CA PRO A 2 -14.18 -32.95 -40.00
C PRO A 2 -14.69 -32.54 -38.59
N THR A 3 -13.78 -31.98 -37.76
CA THR A 3 -13.90 -30.82 -36.82
C THR A 3 -14.98 -30.88 -35.70
N ILE A 4 -14.74 -30.52 -34.42
CA ILE A 4 -14.56 -29.15 -33.90
C ILE A 4 -13.74 -29.11 -32.57
N ILE A 5 -12.71 -28.28 -32.61
CA ILE A 5 -11.88 -27.73 -31.54
C ILE A 5 -12.68 -26.67 -30.78
N THR A 6 -12.75 -26.68 -29.43
CA THR A 6 -12.82 -25.48 -28.54
C THR A 6 -13.05 -25.93 -27.09
N GLY A 7 -12.03 -25.88 -26.23
CA GLY A 7 -12.24 -26.09 -24.79
C GLY A 7 -11.02 -25.90 -23.91
N GLY A 8 -9.81 -26.07 -24.45
CA GLY A 8 -8.57 -26.16 -23.66
C GLY A 8 -7.93 -24.84 -23.20
N ILE A 9 -8.48 -23.66 -23.49
CA ILE A 9 -7.74 -22.39 -23.34
C ILE A 9 -8.38 -21.37 -22.37
N ARG A 10 -9.54 -21.68 -21.77
CA ARG A 10 -10.25 -20.72 -20.88
C ARG A 10 -10.01 -20.92 -19.38
N THR A 11 -9.41 -22.03 -18.96
CA THR A 11 -9.19 -22.33 -17.53
C THR A 11 -7.77 -22.04 -17.05
N SER A 12 -6.78 -21.98 -17.95
CA SER A 12 -5.36 -21.91 -17.53
C SER A 12 -4.94 -20.56 -16.95
N SER A 13 -5.59 -19.46 -17.33
CA SER A 13 -5.28 -18.11 -16.80
C SER A 13 -5.85 -17.86 -15.39
N TYR A 14 -6.96 -18.51 -15.03
CA TYR A 14 -7.56 -18.39 -13.70
C TYR A 14 -6.74 -19.13 -12.62
N SER A 15 -6.15 -20.28 -12.97
CA SER A 15 -5.24 -21.02 -12.09
C SER A 15 -3.92 -20.29 -11.84
N PHE A 16 -3.41 -19.49 -12.79
CA PHE A 16 -2.16 -18.74 -12.60
C PHE A 16 -2.30 -17.58 -11.59
N LEU A 17 -3.47 -16.92 -11.55
CA LEU A 17 -3.75 -15.85 -10.58
C LEU A 17 -3.99 -16.38 -9.17
N HIS A 18 -4.61 -17.56 -9.03
CA HIS A 18 -4.77 -18.24 -7.74
C HIS A 18 -3.43 -18.70 -7.13
N THR A 19 -2.46 -19.07 -7.96
CA THR A 19 -1.12 -19.49 -7.53
C THR A 19 -0.28 -18.37 -6.89
N LYS A 20 -0.62 -17.09 -7.13
CA LYS A 20 0.19 -15.94 -6.67
C LYS A 20 -0.30 -15.25 -5.40
N GLN A 21 -1.45 -15.64 -4.81
CA GLN A 21 -1.99 -15.07 -3.55
C GLN A 21 -1.92 -13.52 -3.51
N ILE A 22 -2.21 -12.86 -4.64
CA ILE A 22 -2.10 -11.41 -4.74
C ILE A 22 -3.32 -10.78 -4.07
N SER A 23 -3.09 -9.92 -3.08
CA SER A 23 -4.17 -9.18 -2.42
C SER A 23 -4.90 -8.28 -3.42
N TYR A 24 -6.21 -8.08 -3.21
CA TYR A 24 -7.01 -7.08 -3.90
C TYR A 24 -6.35 -5.69 -3.91
N SER A 25 -5.74 -5.29 -2.78
CA SER A 25 -5.04 -4.01 -2.67
C SER A 25 -3.88 -3.91 -3.67
N THR A 26 -3.08 -4.96 -3.81
CA THR A 26 -1.93 -5.01 -4.72
C THR A 26 -2.38 -5.00 -6.18
N ALA A 27 -3.38 -5.81 -6.53
CA ALA A 27 -3.94 -5.83 -7.88
C ALA A 27 -4.49 -4.45 -8.30
N LYS A 28 -5.16 -3.76 -7.38
CA LYS A 28 -5.65 -2.39 -7.59
C LYS A 28 -4.50 -1.41 -7.83
N VAL A 29 -3.41 -1.49 -7.04
CA VAL A 29 -2.23 -0.63 -7.21
C VAL A 29 -1.58 -0.84 -8.58
N TYR A 30 -1.39 -2.09 -9.02
CA TYR A 30 -0.84 -2.36 -10.34
C TYR A 30 -1.72 -1.81 -11.46
N LEU A 31 -3.04 -2.02 -11.38
CA LEU A 31 -3.97 -1.48 -12.36
C LEU A 31 -3.94 0.05 -12.39
N SER A 32 -3.86 0.71 -11.23
CA SER A 32 -3.71 2.16 -11.14
C SER A 32 -2.40 2.65 -11.75
N GLY A 33 -1.29 1.94 -11.56
CA GLY A 33 0.00 2.26 -12.17
C GLY A 33 -0.05 2.17 -13.70
N ILE A 34 -0.62 1.10 -14.24
CA ILE A 34 -0.83 0.94 -15.68
C ILE A 34 -1.73 2.07 -16.19
N ASN A 35 -2.86 2.32 -15.52
CA ASN A 35 -3.76 3.41 -15.91
C ASN A 35 -3.08 4.78 -15.92
N ASN A 36 -2.22 5.07 -14.94
CA ASN A 36 -1.50 6.34 -14.89
C ASN A 36 -0.57 6.50 -16.10
N ASN A 37 0.14 5.44 -16.49
CA ASN A 37 1.02 5.47 -17.66
C ASN A 37 0.26 5.70 -18.98
N PHE A 38 -0.97 5.18 -19.11
CA PHE A 38 -1.84 5.46 -20.27
C PHE A 38 -2.34 6.91 -20.27
N VAL A 39 -2.73 7.43 -19.11
CA VAL A 39 -3.17 8.84 -18.97
C VAL A 39 -2.02 9.80 -19.27
N GLU A 40 -0.80 9.50 -18.82
CA GLU A 40 0.42 10.27 -19.14
C GLU A 40 0.72 10.28 -20.65
N GLN A 41 0.35 9.23 -21.38
CA GLN A 41 0.46 9.15 -22.84
C GLN A 41 -0.72 9.82 -23.57
N GLY A 42 -1.65 10.45 -22.84
CA GLY A 42 -2.83 11.12 -23.41
C GLY A 42 -3.93 10.15 -23.87
N GLN A 43 -3.85 8.87 -23.51
CA GLN A 43 -4.87 7.88 -23.82
C GLN A 43 -5.99 7.87 -22.78
N GLU A 44 -7.14 7.32 -23.16
CA GLU A 44 -8.28 7.23 -22.27
C GLU A 44 -8.03 6.25 -21.10
N SER A 45 -8.51 6.62 -19.91
CA SER A 45 -8.33 5.83 -18.70
C SER A 45 -8.99 4.44 -18.82
N LEU A 46 -8.18 3.40 -18.61
CA LEU A 46 -8.62 2.00 -18.57
C LEU A 46 -9.69 1.74 -17.50
N LEU A 47 -9.70 2.53 -16.42
CA LEU A 47 -10.70 2.42 -15.35
C LEU A 47 -12.11 2.82 -15.79
N LYS A 48 -12.26 3.55 -16.90
CA LYS A 48 -13.57 3.88 -17.49
C LYS A 48 -14.20 2.70 -18.21
N HIS A 49 -13.43 1.68 -18.56
CA HIS A 49 -13.96 0.52 -19.26
C HIS A 49 -14.77 -0.36 -18.29
N PRO A 50 -16.07 -0.64 -18.57
CA PRO A 50 -16.95 -1.34 -17.64
C PRO A 50 -16.49 -2.76 -17.32
N ASP A 51 -15.82 -3.42 -18.26
CA ASP A 51 -15.30 -4.78 -18.08
C ASP A 51 -14.18 -4.86 -17.04
N ILE A 52 -13.31 -3.84 -17.01
CA ILE A 52 -12.20 -3.76 -16.06
C ILE A 52 -12.75 -3.50 -14.65
N ALA A 53 -13.73 -2.60 -14.54
CA ALA A 53 -14.42 -2.34 -13.28
C ALA A 53 -15.14 -3.59 -12.73
N ARG A 54 -15.83 -4.35 -13.60
CA ARG A 54 -16.53 -5.58 -13.24
C ARG A 54 -15.56 -6.70 -12.84
N SER A 55 -14.45 -6.85 -13.55
CA SER A 55 -13.39 -7.82 -13.23
C SER A 55 -12.78 -7.52 -11.85
N LEU A 56 -12.45 -6.25 -11.58
CA LEU A 56 -11.92 -5.83 -10.28
C LEU A 56 -12.92 -6.05 -9.14
N GLN A 57 -14.21 -5.86 -9.38
CA GLN A 57 -15.27 -6.13 -8.41
C GLN A 57 -15.43 -7.63 -8.15
N GLY A 58 -15.33 -8.47 -9.19
CA GLY A 58 -15.29 -9.92 -9.07
C GLY A 58 -14.09 -10.37 -8.23
N PHE A 59 -12.92 -9.82 -8.50
CA PHE A 59 -11.70 -10.10 -7.74
C PHE A 59 -11.83 -9.71 -6.26
N LYS A 60 -12.44 -8.55 -5.96
CA LYS A 60 -12.73 -8.12 -4.58
C LYS A 60 -13.63 -9.10 -3.82
N ARG A 61 -14.62 -9.69 -4.49
CA ARG A 61 -15.55 -10.65 -3.88
C ARG A 61 -14.89 -11.98 -3.57
N LEU A 62 -13.98 -12.42 -4.44
CA LEU A 62 -13.22 -13.66 -4.28
C LEU A 62 -12.10 -13.53 -3.23
N HIS A 63 -11.52 -12.33 -3.09
CA HIS A 63 -10.44 -12.03 -2.15
C HIS A 63 -10.80 -10.83 -1.26
N PRO A 64 -11.66 -11.01 -0.24
CA PRO A 64 -11.97 -9.94 0.70
C PRO A 64 -10.69 -9.50 1.42
N THR A 65 -10.33 -8.23 1.29
CA THR A 65 -9.23 -7.64 2.05
C THR A 65 -9.54 -7.72 3.54
N PRO A 66 -8.62 -8.23 4.38
CA PRO A 66 -8.79 -8.17 5.82
C PRO A 66 -8.95 -6.70 6.24
N LYS A 67 -9.89 -6.45 7.14
CA LYS A 67 -10.12 -5.10 7.66
C LYS A 67 -8.84 -4.65 8.38
N ASP A 68 -8.26 -3.56 7.90
CA ASP A 68 -7.05 -3.00 8.50
C ASP A 68 -7.37 -2.57 9.94
N ARG A 69 -6.86 -3.33 10.92
CA ARG A 69 -7.02 -3.07 12.35
C ARG A 69 -5.85 -2.27 12.88
N ARG A 70 -5.42 -1.22 12.16
CA ARG A 70 -4.56 -0.17 12.72
C ARG A 70 -5.25 0.38 13.96
N LEU A 71 -4.72 0.02 15.12
CA LEU A 71 -5.14 0.61 16.37
C LEU A 71 -4.58 2.04 16.43
N PRO A 72 -5.38 3.02 16.88
CA PRO A 72 -4.84 4.35 17.13
C PRO A 72 -3.70 4.23 18.15
N ILE A 73 -2.62 5.01 17.96
CA ILE A 73 -1.59 5.15 18.99
C ILE A 73 -2.25 5.92 20.13
N THR A 74 -2.70 5.18 21.15
CA THR A 74 -3.28 5.77 22.35
C THR A 74 -2.18 6.10 23.35
N LEU A 75 -2.49 6.98 24.31
CA LEU A 75 -1.56 7.32 25.38
C LEU A 75 -1.09 6.09 26.18
N THR A 76 -1.96 5.07 26.32
CA THR A 76 -1.60 3.81 26.99
C THR A 76 -0.56 3.03 26.18
N THR A 77 -0.76 2.90 24.86
CA THR A 77 0.23 2.29 23.95
C THR A 77 1.58 3.00 24.03
N LEU A 78 1.57 4.34 24.05
CA LEU A 78 2.78 5.16 24.13
C LEU A 78 3.53 4.96 25.48
N ARG A 79 2.81 4.83 26.59
CA ARG A 79 3.39 4.48 27.90
C ARG A 79 3.99 3.08 27.90
N HIS A 80 3.33 2.10 27.30
CA HIS A 80 3.87 0.74 27.17
C HIS A 80 5.14 0.71 26.33
N MET A 81 5.19 1.47 25.24
CA MET A 81 6.40 1.62 24.41
C MET A 81 7.56 2.21 25.23
N LYS A 82 7.32 3.26 26.03
CA LYS A 82 8.33 3.87 26.91
C LYS A 82 8.91 2.86 27.90
N GLN A 83 8.04 2.09 28.55
CA GLN A 83 8.45 1.09 29.54
C GLN A 83 9.36 0.06 28.90
N ARG A 84 8.94 -0.53 27.77
CA ARG A 84 9.75 -1.50 27.02
C ARG A 84 11.10 -0.95 26.58
N LEU A 85 11.13 0.27 26.05
CA LEU A 85 12.35 0.92 25.60
C LEU A 85 13.33 1.20 26.75
N THR A 86 12.80 1.53 27.93
CA THR A 86 13.62 1.77 29.13
C THR A 86 14.25 0.47 29.64
N SER A 87 13.47 -0.62 29.64
CA SER A 87 13.88 -1.94 30.10
C SER A 87 14.93 -2.63 29.21
N GLU A 88 15.10 -2.20 27.97
CA GLU A 88 15.98 -2.87 26.99
C GLU A 88 17.46 -2.50 27.20
N PRO A 89 18.34 -3.41 27.64
CA PRO A 89 19.74 -3.08 27.94
C PRO A 89 20.61 -2.90 26.69
N LEU A 90 20.20 -3.42 25.53
CA LEU A 90 21.01 -3.45 24.30
C LEU A 90 21.04 -2.12 23.53
N ILE A 91 20.11 -1.20 23.82
CA ILE A 91 19.97 0.05 23.07
C ILE A 91 20.72 1.17 23.80
N SER A 92 21.51 1.95 23.05
CA SER A 92 22.20 3.13 23.57
C SER A 92 21.21 4.13 24.18
N PRO A 93 21.53 4.81 25.29
CA PRO A 93 20.70 5.86 25.86
C PRO A 93 20.30 6.94 24.85
N LEU A 94 21.19 7.27 23.90
CA LEU A 94 20.93 8.24 22.84
C LEU A 94 19.82 7.76 21.89
N ASP A 95 19.90 6.51 21.43
CA ASP A 95 18.92 5.94 20.52
C ASP A 95 17.55 5.79 21.20
N LYS A 96 17.54 5.47 22.50
CA LYS A 96 16.32 5.48 23.31
C LYS A 96 15.68 6.87 23.36
N ALA A 97 16.48 7.91 23.57
CA ALA A 97 15.99 9.29 23.60
C ALA A 97 15.46 9.75 22.23
N LEU A 98 16.17 9.42 21.15
CA LEU A 98 15.75 9.71 19.78
C LEU A 98 14.43 9.01 19.44
N PHE A 99 14.34 7.70 19.69
CA PHE A 99 13.10 6.95 19.46
C PHE A 99 11.94 7.49 20.28
N TRP A 100 12.17 7.81 21.56
CA TRP A 100 11.14 8.41 22.40
C TRP A 100 10.65 9.75 21.86
N SER A 101 11.57 10.64 21.47
CA SER A 101 11.21 11.94 20.87
C SER A 101 10.39 11.78 19.59
N ALA A 102 10.75 10.83 18.73
CA ALA A 102 10.02 10.52 17.50
C ALA A 102 8.60 10.04 17.80
N CYS A 103 8.42 9.13 18.77
CA CYS A 103 7.10 8.66 19.18
C CYS A 103 6.23 9.77 19.77
N THR A 104 6.79 10.62 20.63
CA THR A 104 6.03 11.73 21.22
C THR A 104 5.64 12.78 20.19
N LEU A 105 6.55 13.11 19.27
CA LEU A 105 6.31 14.06 18.19
C LEU A 105 5.23 13.56 17.22
N ALA A 106 5.31 12.28 16.83
CA ALA A 106 4.29 11.64 15.98
C ALA A 106 2.91 11.62 16.66
N TYR A 107 2.85 11.37 17.97
CA TYR A 107 1.60 11.37 18.73
C TYR A 107 1.00 12.77 18.89
N SER A 108 1.81 13.78 19.25
CA SER A 108 1.30 15.14 19.47
C SER A 108 0.97 15.87 18.17
N GLY A 109 1.76 15.64 17.12
CA GLY A 109 1.60 16.30 15.83
C GLY A 109 0.74 15.54 14.83
N TYR A 110 0.28 14.33 15.17
CA TYR A 110 -0.37 13.40 14.23
C TYR A 110 0.44 13.19 12.93
N LEU A 111 1.77 13.26 13.06
CA LEU A 111 2.68 13.23 11.92
C LEU A 111 2.99 11.79 11.50
N ARG A 112 3.08 11.57 10.18
CA ARG A 112 3.63 10.32 9.64
C ARG A 112 5.15 10.33 9.75
N ALA A 113 5.76 9.14 9.82
CA ALA A 113 7.22 9.01 9.87
C ALA A 113 7.93 9.84 8.78
N SER A 114 7.40 9.83 7.56
CA SER A 114 7.96 10.55 6.42
C SER A 114 7.98 12.08 6.55
N GLU A 115 7.21 12.65 7.47
CA GLU A 115 7.06 14.11 7.63
C GLU A 115 8.11 14.69 8.59
N PHE A 116 8.61 13.89 9.55
CA PHE A 116 9.60 14.33 10.54
C PHE A 116 10.95 13.61 10.44
N THR A 117 11.07 12.58 9.60
CA THR A 117 12.39 12.00 9.24
C THR A 117 13.07 12.89 8.21
N ALA A 118 14.26 13.40 8.53
CA ALA A 118 15.04 14.19 7.59
C ALA A 118 15.41 13.36 6.34
N ARG A 119 15.09 13.88 5.15
CA ARG A 119 15.62 13.36 3.90
C ARG A 119 16.96 14.04 3.64
N ARG A 120 18.06 13.28 3.73
CA ARG A 120 19.39 13.73 3.32
C ARG A 120 19.51 13.63 1.79
N GLY A 121 18.80 14.48 1.06
CA GLY A 121 18.82 14.50 -0.41
C GLY A 121 18.01 15.68 -0.98
N PRO A 122 18.32 16.15 -2.21
CA PRO A 122 17.54 17.22 -2.83
C PRO A 122 16.08 16.78 -2.96
N ALA A 123 15.16 17.66 -2.57
CA ALA A 123 13.72 17.38 -2.58
C ALA A 123 13.29 16.87 -3.97
N SER A 124 13.09 15.56 -4.10
CA SER A 124 12.52 14.97 -5.30
C SER A 124 11.03 15.31 -5.30
N HIS A 125 10.62 16.14 -6.26
CA HIS A 125 9.30 16.75 -6.44
C HIS A 125 9.05 18.03 -5.64
N THR A 126 9.67 19.12 -6.10
CA THR A 126 9.05 20.45 -6.03
C THR A 126 7.68 20.36 -6.71
N LEU A 127 6.60 20.53 -5.93
CA LEU A 127 5.28 20.82 -6.47
C LEU A 127 5.40 22.14 -7.23
N GLN A 128 5.50 22.08 -8.55
CA GLN A 128 5.36 23.26 -9.36
C GLN A 128 3.87 23.62 -9.37
N PHE A 129 3.51 24.58 -8.52
CA PHE A 129 2.27 25.31 -8.71
C PHE A 129 2.41 26.09 -10.01
N ARG A 130 1.55 25.75 -10.96
CA ARG A 130 1.43 26.44 -12.23
C ARG A 130 0.53 27.65 -11.99
N ASP A 131 1.10 28.85 -12.14
CA ASP A 131 0.35 30.11 -12.27
C ASP A 131 -0.51 30.12 -13.53
#